data_AF-Q90ZR4-F1
#
_entry.id   AF-Q90ZR4-F1
#
_cell.length_a   1.000
_cell.length_b   1.000
_cell.length_c   1.000
_cell.angle_alpha   90.00
_cell.angle_beta   90.00
_cell.angle_gamma   90.00
#
_symmetry.space_group_name_H-M   'P 1'
#
loop_
_entity.id
_entity.type
_entity.pdbx_description
1 polymer ?
#
loop_
_entity_poly.entity_id
_entity_poly.type
_entity_poly.pdbx_seq_one_letter_code
_entity_poly.pdbx_strand_id
1 'polypeptide(L)'
;LPFEEEVGQHPSLEDMQEVVVHKKLRPCLRDCWQKHAGLTILCETIEDCWDHEAEARLSAGCVEERIGQMQRQAPIIGPDEIVTMVTNVDLPPKESSL
;
A
#
# COMPACT_ATOMS: atom_id res chain seq x y z
N LEU A 1 9.83 6.08 -4.52
CA LEU A 1 10.41 4.89 -3.88
C LEU A 1 10.04 4.89 -2.40
N PRO A 2 10.06 3.75 -1.68
CA PRO A 2 9.87 3.75 -0.23
C PRO A 2 10.87 4.70 0.43
N PHE A 3 10.40 5.54 1.35
CA PHE A 3 11.17 6.54 2.08
C PHE A 3 11.76 7.71 1.25
N GLU A 4 11.45 7.81 -0.05
CA GLU A 4 12.02 8.86 -0.92
C GLU A 4 11.63 10.28 -0.49
N GLU A 5 10.42 10.45 0.07
CA GLU A 5 9.94 11.75 0.54
C GLU A 5 10.69 12.21 1.81
N GLU A 6 11.14 11.26 2.63
CA GLU A 6 11.78 11.49 3.91
C GLU A 6 13.31 11.62 3.82
N VAL A 7 13.96 10.85 2.93
CA VAL A 7 15.43 10.77 2.85
C VAL A 7 16.01 10.92 1.43
N GLY A 8 15.16 11.17 0.43
CA GLY A 8 15.58 11.34 -0.96
C GLY A 8 15.94 10.03 -1.68
N GLN A 9 16.48 10.15 -2.90
CA GLN A 9 16.76 9.00 -3.78
C GLN A 9 18.06 8.24 -3.45
N HIS A 10 18.97 8.88 -2.71
CA HIS A 10 20.29 8.34 -2.40
C HIS A 10 20.60 8.46 -0.90
N PRO A 11 19.81 7.83 -0.03
CA PRO A 11 20.01 7.94 1.41
C PRO A 11 21.28 7.22 1.85
N SER A 12 21.93 7.76 2.88
CA SER A 12 22.99 7.05 3.61
C SER A 12 22.39 6.01 4.57
N LEU A 13 23.24 5.17 5.15
CA LEU A 13 22.81 4.24 6.20
C LEU A 13 22.27 4.98 7.44
N GLU A 14 22.89 6.10 7.79
CA GLU A 14 22.52 6.90 8.97
C GLU A 14 21.13 7.53 8.79
N ASP A 15 20.83 8.05 7.60
CA ASP A 15 19.50 8.59 7.26
C ASP A 15 18.42 7.52 7.43
N MET A 16 18.68 6.30 6.93
CA MET A 16 17.75 5.18 7.03
C MET A 16 17.56 4.71 8.48
N GLN A 17 18.63 4.65 9.27
CA GLN A 17 18.54 4.29 10.69
C GLN A 17 17.70 5.33 11.47
N GLU A 18 17.91 6.60 11.19
CA GLU A 18 17.16 7.68 11.81
C GLU A 18 15.65 7.56 11.55
N VAL A 19 15.23 7.37 10.30
CA VAL A 19 13.80 7.29 9.98
C VAL A 19 13.17 5.94 10.34
N VAL A 20 13.81 4.81 10.03
CA VAL A 20 13.21 3.48 10.17
C VAL A 20 13.35 2.91 11.60
N VAL A 21 14.49 3.13 12.24
CA VAL A 21 14.83 2.51 13.54
C VAL A 21 14.50 3.45 14.68
N HIS A 22 15.04 4.68 14.65
CA HIS A 22 14.87 5.62 15.77
C HIS A 22 13.49 6.27 15.77
N LYS A 23 13.05 6.80 14.63
CA LYS A 23 11.71 7.43 14.49
C LYS A 23 10.59 6.44 14.21
N LYS A 24 10.93 5.19 13.88
CA LYS A 24 9.97 4.13 13.52
C LYS A 24 8.99 4.53 12.41
N LEU A 25 9.41 5.40 11.50
CA LEU A 25 8.63 5.81 10.35
C LEU A 25 8.48 4.65 9.37
N ARG A 26 7.35 4.66 8.66
CA ARG A 26 7.00 3.75 7.57
C ARG A 26 6.40 4.57 6.43
N PRO A 27 6.50 4.09 5.17
CA PRO A 27 5.88 4.78 4.06
C PRO A 27 4.38 5.01 4.31
N CYS A 28 3.91 6.22 4.05
CA CYS A 28 2.51 6.57 4.26
C CYS A 28 1.59 5.75 3.35
N LEU A 29 0.63 5.04 3.94
CA LEU A 29 -0.47 4.40 3.22
C LEU A 29 -1.57 5.44 2.98
N ARG A 30 -2.08 5.52 1.75
CA ARG A 30 -3.03 6.56 1.36
C ARG A 30 -4.40 6.32 2.01
N ASP A 31 -5.01 7.37 2.53
CA ASP A 31 -6.36 7.30 3.14
C ASP A 31 -7.42 6.72 2.18
N CYS A 32 -7.28 6.95 0.86
CA CYS A 32 -8.21 6.41 -0.12
C CYS A 32 -8.15 4.87 -0.21
N TRP A 33 -7.04 4.23 0.15
CA TRP A 33 -6.91 2.77 0.15
C TRP A 33 -7.69 2.13 1.28
N GLN A 34 -7.76 2.79 2.44
CA GLN A 34 -8.55 2.33 3.59
C GLN A 34 -10.07 2.41 3.35
N LYS A 35 -10.51 3.17 2.34
CA LYS A 35 -11.93 3.25 1.98
C LYS A 35 -12.39 2.07 1.12
N HIS A 36 -11.46 1.27 0.59
CA HIS A 36 -11.76 0.12 -0.25
C HIS A 36 -11.52 -1.18 0.54
N ALA A 37 -12.55 -2.02 0.65
CA ALA A 37 -12.52 -3.22 1.50
C ALA A 37 -11.34 -4.16 1.18
N GLY A 38 -11.05 -4.39 -0.11
CA GLY A 38 -9.91 -5.21 -0.51
C GLY A 38 -8.56 -4.56 -0.20
N LEU A 39 -8.44 -3.24 -0.37
CA LEU A 39 -7.17 -2.54 -0.14
C LEU A 39 -6.92 -2.30 1.35
N THR A 40 -7.96 -2.32 2.18
CA THR A 40 -7.83 -2.29 3.64
C THR A 40 -7.04 -3.51 4.12
N ILE A 41 -7.39 -4.70 3.65
CA ILE A 41 -6.65 -5.95 3.95
C ILE A 41 -5.20 -5.86 3.46
N LEU A 42 -4.96 -5.24 2.30
CA LEU A 42 -3.61 -5.02 1.80
C LEU A 42 -2.81 -4.06 2.71
N CYS A 43 -3.43 -2.97 3.17
CA CYS A 43 -2.82 -2.02 4.10
C CYS A 43 -2.41 -2.71 5.41
N GLU A 44 -3.33 -3.45 6.04
CA GLU A 44 -3.06 -4.24 7.25
C GLU A 44 -1.95 -5.27 7.03
N THR A 45 -1.96 -5.94 5.88
CA THR A 45 -0.92 -6.93 5.53
C THR A 45 0.45 -6.28 5.36
N ILE A 46 0.53 -5.10 4.74
CA ILE A 46 1.77 -4.33 4.63
C ILE A 46 2.26 -3.91 6.02
N GLU A 47 1.35 -3.46 6.89
CA GLU A 47 1.67 -3.04 8.25
C GLU A 47 2.29 -4.17 9.08
N ASP A 48 1.68 -5.35 9.04
CA ASP A 48 2.22 -6.53 9.71
C ASP A 48 3.56 -6.99 9.09
N CYS A 49 3.81 -6.74 7.79
CA CYS A 49 5.06 -7.12 7.13
C CYS A 49 6.26 -6.27 7.56
N TRP A 50 6.04 -4.97 7.82
CA TRP A 50 7.11 -4.04 8.19
C TRP A 50 7.18 -3.74 9.68
N ASP A 51 6.59 -4.62 10.50
CA ASP A 51 6.62 -4.46 11.96
C ASP A 51 8.06 -4.25 12.44
N HIS A 52 8.21 -3.39 13.45
CA HIS A 52 9.49 -3.16 14.09
C HIS A 52 10.03 -4.46 14.70
N GLU A 53 9.14 -5.25 15.30
CA GLU A 53 9.46 -6.50 15.96
C GLU A 53 9.48 -7.65 14.93
N ALA A 54 10.60 -8.36 14.83
CA ALA A 54 10.81 -9.31 13.74
C ALA A 54 9.88 -10.53 13.83
N GLU A 55 9.58 -10.99 15.05
CA GLU A 55 8.70 -12.14 15.30
C GLU A 55 7.21 -11.83 15.09
N ALA A 56 6.83 -10.55 15.07
CA ALA A 56 5.47 -10.13 14.74
C ALA A 56 5.20 -10.15 13.23
N ARG A 57 6.27 -10.21 12.41
CA ARG A 57 6.12 -10.15 10.95
C ARG A 57 5.50 -11.41 10.38
N LEU A 58 4.68 -11.20 9.36
CA LEU A 58 4.06 -12.29 8.61
C LEU A 58 5.11 -13.14 7.90
N SER A 59 4.86 -14.45 7.87
CA SER A 59 5.55 -15.35 6.97
C SER A 59 5.09 -15.15 5.52
N ALA A 60 5.90 -15.54 4.55
CA ALA A 60 5.53 -15.46 3.13
C ALA A 60 4.23 -16.21 2.81
N GLY A 61 4.02 -17.40 3.41
CA GLY A 61 2.78 -18.17 3.23
C GLY A 61 1.56 -17.46 3.83
N CYS A 62 1.73 -16.77 4.98
CA CYS A 62 0.64 -15.98 5.56
C CYS A 62 0.27 -14.79 4.67
N VAL A 63 1.25 -14.12 4.06
CA VAL A 63 1.01 -13.05 3.07
C VAL A 63 0.26 -13.59 1.85
N GLU A 64 0.68 -14.73 1.29
CA GLU A 64 0.01 -15.38 0.15
C GLU A 64 -1.46 -15.69 0.46
N GLU A 65 -1.74 -16.25 1.64
CA GLU A 65 -3.11 -16.55 2.07
C GLU A 65 -3.98 -15.29 2.17
N ARG A 66 -3.45 -14.20 2.75
CA ARG A 66 -4.17 -12.92 2.86
C ARG A 66 -4.44 -12.29 1.50
N ILE A 67 -3.47 -12.32 0.58
CA ILE A 67 -3.67 -11.84 -0.80
C ILE A 67 -4.74 -12.70 -1.51
N GLY A 68 -4.71 -14.02 -1.34
CA GLY A 68 -5.74 -14.91 -1.89
C GLY A 68 -7.13 -14.66 -1.31
N GLN A 69 -7.23 -14.30 -0.02
CA GLN A 69 -8.49 -13.88 0.60
C GLN A 69 -9.01 -12.57 0.00
N MET A 70 -8.14 -11.57 -0.17
CA MET A 70 -8.47 -10.29 -0.81
C MET A 70 -9.06 -10.50 -2.21
N GLN A 71 -8.46 -11.36 -3.04
CA GLN A 71 -8.96 -11.65 -4.39
C GLN A 71 -10.35 -12.29 -4.40
N ARG A 72 -10.68 -13.10 -3.39
CA ARG A 72 -12.01 -13.72 -3.26
C ARG A 72 -13.08 -12.75 -2.74
N GLN A 73 -12.67 -11.71 -2.02
CA GLN A 73 -13.57 -10.73 -1.41
C GLN A 73 -13.73 -9.45 -2.23
N ALA A 74 -12.78 -9.16 -3.12
CA ALA A 74 -12.87 -8.01 -4.01
C ALA A 74 -14.08 -8.20 -4.96
N PRO A 75 -14.98 -7.19 -5.07
CA PRO A 75 -15.92 -7.14 -6.18
C PRO A 75 -15.12 -7.21 -7.50
N ILE A 76 -15.73 -7.68 -8.60
CA ILE A 76 -15.10 -7.52 -9.92
C ILE A 76 -15.12 -6.02 -10.25
N ILE A 77 -14.02 -5.34 -9.93
CA ILE A 77 -13.84 -3.92 -10.20
C ILE A 77 -13.46 -3.79 -11.67
N GLY A 78 -14.24 -3.01 -12.43
CA GLY A 78 -13.91 -2.69 -13.81
C GLY A 78 -12.58 -1.91 -13.88
N PRO A 79 -11.84 -2.01 -14.99
CA PRO A 79 -10.51 -1.40 -15.13
C PRO A 79 -10.48 0.11 -14.84
N ASP A 80 -11.59 0.82 -15.07
CA ASP A 80 -11.68 2.28 -14.87
C ASP A 80 -11.58 2.70 -13.39
N GLU A 81 -12.17 1.94 -12.46
CA GLU A 81 -12.09 2.29 -11.03
C GLU A 81 -10.68 2.07 -10.49
N ILE A 82 -9.99 0.98 -10.90
CA ILE A 82 -8.62 0.67 -10.49
C ILE A 82 -7.64 1.78 -10.93
N VAL A 83 -7.80 2.30 -12.15
CA VAL A 83 -6.93 3.34 -12.69
C VAL A 83 -6.99 4.61 -11.84
N THR A 84 -8.18 5.07 -11.44
CA THR A 84 -8.29 6.29 -10.62
C THR A 84 -7.67 6.12 -9.22
N MET A 85 -7.78 4.94 -8.59
CA MET A 85 -7.21 4.71 -7.24
C MET A 85 -5.69 4.53 -7.24
N VAL A 86 -5.10 4.10 -8.35
CA VAL A 86 -3.66 3.82 -8.50
C VAL A 86 -2.91 4.98 -9.15
N THR A 87 -3.57 5.77 -10.02
CA THR A 87 -2.90 6.80 -10.85
C THR A 87 -3.20 8.25 -10.47
N ASN A 88 -4.14 8.52 -9.55
CA ASN A 88 -4.59 9.89 -9.22
C ASN A 88 -5.07 10.70 -10.45
N VAL A 89 -5.57 10.06 -11.51
CA VAL A 89 -6.19 10.75 -12.65
C VAL A 89 -7.70 10.62 -12.53
N ASP A 90 -8.36 11.74 -12.23
CA ASP A 90 -9.81 11.89 -12.39
C ASP A 90 -10.11 11.77 -13.88
N LEU A 91 -10.69 10.65 -14.30
CA LEU A 91 -11.02 10.43 -15.71
C LEU A 91 -12.20 11.35 -16.05
N PRO A 92 -12.08 12.26 -17.04
CA PRO A 92 -13.20 13.11 -17.42
C PRO A 92 -14.38 12.23 -17.84
N PRO A 93 -15.63 12.61 -17.51
CA PRO A 93 -16.79 11.80 -17.86
C PRO A 93 -16.80 11.63 -19.38
N LYS A 94 -16.73 10.38 -19.85
CA LYS A 94 -16.95 10.08 -21.27
C LYS A 94 -18.36 10.53 -21.59
N GLU A 95 -18.50 11.64 -22.30
CA GLU A 95 -19.75 12.00 -22.94
C GLU A 95 -20.17 10.83 -23.83
N SER A 96 -21.28 10.20 -23.45
CA SER A 96 -21.93 9.16 -24.23
C SER A 96 -22.43 9.81 -25.51
N SER A 97 -21.63 9.74 -26.56
CA SER A 97 -22.06 10.11 -27.90
C SER A 97 -23.01 9.01 -28.39
N LEU A 98 -24.26 9.42 -28.63
CA LEU A 98 -25.33 8.68 -29.29
C LEU A 98 -24.90 8.12 -30.65
#